data_AF-A0A519FK84-F1
#
_entry.id   AF-A0A519FK84-F1
#
_cell.length_a   1.000
_cell.length_b   1.000
_cell.length_c   1.000
_cell.angle_alpha   90.00
_cell.angle_beta   90.00
_cell.angle_gamma   90.00
#
_symmetry.space_group_name_H-M   'P 1'
#
loop_
_entity.id
_entity.type
_entity.pdbx_description
1 polymer ?
#
loop_
_entity_poly.entity_id
_entity_poly.type
_entity_poly.pdbx_seq_one_letter_code
_entity_poly.pdbx_strand_id
1 'polypeptide(L)'
;MNLSPSMTDAHDVIELSPTTLLAERSVSMSNALARAAQNLDLNEKRLIAIGLAKTDSMSQQGLALAANAGWKLTLNAQEYADEFGVTTSTAYKQLRSACEHLYERSIGFVVPGKVKGSGKKADTVRRWRWVSAVEYSEGEGYVQLNFSPEIAPHLLGLRHRFTSYKLKQAARFDTVYAWRLYELLKSWSDTGRWSPTVEEFNEIMETPPSFRADFKALRVRCIEPSVEALNAKAGLVVSWKPLRYGARKVSALEFVFAPVAQSDLFGPEAPEDLGVLVSAEDLLGSGEASA
;
A
#
# COMPACT_ATOMS: atom_id res chain seq x y z
N MET A 1 -15.30 -12.84 -44.60
CA MET A 1 -14.58 -12.30 -43.43
C MET A 1 -13.85 -13.46 -42.79
N ASN A 2 -12.52 -13.52 -42.95
CA ASN A 2 -11.72 -14.61 -42.40
C ASN A 2 -11.59 -14.42 -40.89
N LEU A 3 -12.19 -15.34 -40.14
CA LEU A 3 -11.86 -15.57 -38.74
C LEU A 3 -10.47 -16.22 -38.72
N SER A 4 -9.48 -15.50 -38.19
CA SER A 4 -8.17 -16.06 -37.88
C SER A 4 -8.30 -17.12 -36.76
N PRO A 5 -7.45 -18.16 -36.75
CA PRO A 5 -7.56 -19.24 -35.79
C PRO A 5 -7.20 -18.75 -34.38
N SER A 6 -7.85 -19.35 -33.38
CA SER A 6 -7.54 -19.25 -31.96
C SER A 6 -6.03 -19.23 -31.73
N MET A 7 -5.49 -18.08 -31.32
CA MET A 7 -4.22 -18.01 -30.62
C MET A 7 -4.48 -18.59 -29.23
N THR A 8 -4.02 -19.83 -29.03
CA THR A 8 -3.86 -20.36 -27.69
C THR A 8 -2.72 -19.56 -27.07
N ASP A 9 -3.03 -18.55 -26.28
CA ASP A 9 -2.06 -17.74 -25.54
C ASP A 9 -1.36 -18.65 -24.53
N ALA A 10 -0.25 -19.25 -24.97
CA ALA A 10 0.77 -19.81 -24.10
C ALA A 10 1.59 -18.66 -23.49
N HIS A 11 0.92 -17.75 -22.79
CA HIS A 11 1.56 -16.89 -21.82
C HIS A 11 1.56 -17.67 -20.52
N ASP A 12 2.71 -18.23 -20.16
CA ASP A 12 2.94 -18.91 -18.89
C ASP A 12 2.34 -18.07 -17.75
N VAL A 13 1.17 -18.49 -17.27
CA VAL A 13 0.57 -17.92 -16.08
C VAL A 13 1.50 -18.32 -14.95
N ILE A 14 2.13 -17.35 -14.32
CA ILE A 14 3.03 -17.61 -13.19
C ILE A 14 2.16 -18.18 -12.06
N GLU A 15 2.17 -19.50 -11.91
CA GLU A 15 1.48 -20.19 -10.82
C GLU A 15 2.17 -19.86 -9.49
N LEU A 16 1.37 -19.39 -8.55
CA LEU A 16 1.84 -18.86 -7.28
C LEU A 16 1.93 -19.97 -6.24
N SER A 17 2.95 -19.93 -5.38
CA SER A 17 3.07 -20.88 -4.27
C SER A 17 1.82 -20.84 -3.36
N PRO A 18 1.11 -21.98 -3.17
CA PRO A 18 -0.19 -22.05 -2.51
C PRO A 18 -0.14 -21.99 -0.98
N THR A 19 1.05 -21.90 -0.36
CA THR A 19 1.20 -22.16 1.09
C THR A 19 1.04 -20.92 1.98
N THR A 20 1.13 -19.70 1.44
CA THR A 20 1.06 -18.45 2.23
C THR A 20 -0.21 -17.68 1.93
N LEU A 21 -1.02 -17.43 2.97
CA LEU A 21 -2.21 -16.57 2.91
C LEU A 21 -1.85 -15.22 2.29
N LEU A 22 -2.71 -14.72 1.40
CA LEU A 22 -2.49 -13.48 0.66
C LEU A 22 -2.17 -12.28 1.58
N ALA A 23 -2.89 -12.18 2.70
CA ALA A 23 -2.69 -11.22 3.78
C ALA A 23 -1.25 -11.17 4.34
N GLU A 24 -0.57 -12.32 4.41
CA GLU A 24 0.78 -12.48 4.95
C GLU A 24 1.88 -12.33 3.90
N ARG A 25 1.52 -12.15 2.63
CA ARG A 25 2.49 -11.91 1.56
C ARG A 25 2.94 -10.46 1.56
N SER A 26 4.15 -10.24 1.08
CA SER A 26 4.79 -8.93 1.10
C SER A 26 4.48 -8.18 -0.19
N VAL A 27 4.14 -6.90 -0.05
CA VAL A 27 4.00 -5.96 -1.14
C VAL A 27 5.26 -5.12 -1.15
N SER A 28 6.01 -5.19 -2.25
CA SER A 28 7.30 -4.52 -2.37
C SER A 28 7.31 -3.58 -3.58
N MET A 29 7.92 -2.41 -3.41
CA MET A 29 8.16 -1.46 -4.49
C MET A 29 9.40 -0.62 -4.24
N SER A 30 10.05 -0.17 -5.30
CA SER A 30 11.21 0.73 -5.18
C SER A 30 10.82 2.02 -4.46
N ASN A 31 11.75 2.62 -3.72
CA ASN A 31 11.51 3.89 -3.04
C ASN A 31 11.20 5.01 -4.04
N ALA A 32 11.74 4.95 -5.26
CA ALA A 32 11.39 5.88 -6.33
C ALA A 32 9.88 5.80 -6.68
N LEU A 33 9.34 4.59 -6.79
CA LEU A 33 7.92 4.36 -7.05
C LEU A 33 7.04 4.73 -5.85
N ALA A 34 7.47 4.38 -4.63
CA ALA A 34 6.76 4.76 -3.41
C ALA A 34 6.67 6.29 -3.24
N ARG A 35 7.68 7.03 -3.71
CA ARG A 35 7.79 8.49 -3.60
C ARG A 35 7.17 9.27 -4.75
N ALA A 36 6.82 8.62 -5.84
CA ALA A 36 6.19 9.27 -7.00
C ALA A 36 4.68 9.42 -6.82
N ALA A 37 4.07 10.32 -7.59
CA ALA A 37 2.63 10.32 -7.83
C ALA A 37 2.26 9.04 -8.62
N GLN A 38 1.31 8.27 -8.11
CA GLN A 38 0.97 6.95 -8.66
C GLN A 38 -0.27 6.98 -9.56
N ASN A 39 -1.13 8.00 -9.41
CA ASN A 39 -2.39 8.19 -10.13
C ASN A 39 -3.33 6.98 -10.00
N LEU A 40 -3.54 6.54 -8.76
CA LEU A 40 -4.41 5.41 -8.43
C LEU A 40 -5.47 5.85 -7.43
N ASP A 41 -6.70 5.38 -7.61
CA ASP A 41 -7.70 5.35 -6.55
C ASP A 41 -7.46 4.17 -5.58
N LEU A 42 -8.30 4.07 -4.55
CA LEU A 42 -8.16 3.01 -3.54
C LEU A 42 -8.33 1.60 -4.11
N ASN A 43 -9.27 1.39 -5.03
CA ASN A 43 -9.55 0.06 -5.57
C ASN A 43 -8.46 -0.37 -6.56
N GLU A 44 -7.97 0.55 -7.38
CA GLU A 44 -6.81 0.35 -8.25
C GLU A 44 -5.55 0.04 -7.43
N LYS A 45 -5.37 0.75 -6.31
CA LYS A 45 -4.26 0.50 -5.38
C LYS A 45 -4.34 -0.90 -4.75
N ARG A 46 -5.52 -1.31 -4.31
CA ARG A 46 -5.80 -2.65 -3.79
C ARG A 46 -5.50 -3.73 -4.82
N LEU A 47 -5.92 -3.51 -6.07
CA LEU A 47 -5.69 -4.41 -7.19
C LEU A 47 -4.20 -4.64 -7.45
N ILE A 48 -3.43 -3.54 -7.52
CA ILE A 48 -1.96 -3.61 -7.63
C ILE A 48 -1.36 -4.32 -6.42
N ALA A 49 -1.79 -3.99 -5.21
CA ALA A 49 -1.24 -4.58 -3.99
C ALA A 49 -1.43 -6.09 -3.94
N ILE A 50 -2.61 -6.61 -4.30
CA ILE A 50 -2.83 -8.06 -4.44
C ILE A 50 -1.90 -8.62 -5.51
N GLY A 51 -1.81 -7.97 -6.68
CA GLY A 51 -0.94 -8.41 -7.76
C GLY A 51 0.53 -8.54 -7.31
N LEU A 52 1.04 -7.56 -6.57
CA LEU A 52 2.39 -7.58 -6.03
C LEU A 52 2.58 -8.63 -4.94
N ALA A 53 1.61 -8.76 -4.03
CA ALA A 53 1.60 -9.79 -3.01
C ALA A 53 1.70 -11.19 -3.64
N LYS A 54 0.97 -11.42 -4.73
CA LYS A 54 1.04 -12.66 -5.52
C LYS A 54 2.47 -12.90 -6.02
N THR A 55 3.19 -11.87 -6.47
CA THR A 55 4.57 -11.98 -6.97
C THR A 55 5.70 -12.05 -5.92
N ASP A 56 5.41 -12.02 -4.61
CA ASP A 56 6.41 -11.97 -3.52
C ASP A 56 7.49 -13.08 -3.59
N SER A 57 7.17 -14.22 -4.22
CA SER A 57 8.06 -15.38 -4.34
C SER A 57 8.32 -15.81 -5.79
N MET A 58 8.29 -14.86 -6.73
CA MET A 58 8.56 -15.16 -8.14
C MET A 58 9.98 -15.74 -8.34
N SER A 59 10.09 -16.80 -9.14
CA SER A 59 11.38 -17.44 -9.46
C SER A 59 12.28 -16.52 -10.30
N GLN A 60 13.60 -16.77 -10.31
CA GLN A 60 14.54 -16.00 -11.14
C GLN A 60 14.17 -16.04 -12.64
N GLN A 61 13.67 -17.18 -13.12
CA GLN A 61 13.19 -17.31 -14.49
C GLN A 61 11.94 -16.46 -14.74
N GLY A 62 10.98 -16.46 -13.81
CA GLY A 62 9.78 -15.62 -13.88
C GLY A 62 10.13 -14.13 -13.90
N LEU A 63 11.10 -13.70 -13.10
CA LEU A 63 11.60 -12.32 -13.10
C LEU A 63 12.19 -11.92 -14.46
N ALA A 64 12.97 -12.81 -15.08
CA ALA A 64 13.57 -12.55 -16.39
C ALA A 64 12.52 -12.44 -17.51
N LEU A 65 11.46 -13.25 -17.47
CA LEU A 65 10.34 -13.15 -18.41
C LEU A 65 9.55 -11.86 -18.21
N ALA A 66 9.24 -11.54 -16.94
CA ALA A 66 8.49 -10.35 -16.55
C ALA A 66 9.14 -9.05 -17.04
N ALA A 67 10.48 -8.97 -16.98
CA ALA A 67 11.23 -7.81 -17.44
C ALA A 67 11.14 -7.56 -18.96
N ASN A 68 10.83 -8.59 -19.76
CA ASN A 68 10.78 -8.49 -21.22
C ASN A 68 9.35 -8.37 -21.78
N ALA A 69 8.39 -9.12 -21.23
CA ALA A 69 7.03 -9.23 -21.77
C ALA A 69 5.94 -8.66 -20.85
N GLY A 70 6.30 -8.22 -19.64
CA GLY A 70 5.35 -8.02 -18.57
C GLY A 70 4.99 -9.34 -17.89
N TRP A 71 4.09 -9.31 -16.92
CA TRP A 71 3.63 -10.51 -16.23
C TRP A 71 2.12 -10.50 -16.01
N LYS A 72 1.47 -11.61 -16.41
CA LYS A 72 0.03 -11.81 -16.30
C LYS A 72 -0.31 -12.30 -14.89
N LEU A 73 -1.35 -11.71 -14.28
CA LEU A 73 -1.87 -12.10 -12.98
C LEU A 73 -3.38 -12.24 -13.02
N THR A 74 -3.89 -13.29 -12.36
CA THR A 74 -5.32 -13.52 -12.15
C THR A 74 -5.70 -13.15 -10.72
N LEU A 75 -6.79 -12.39 -10.59
CA LEU A 75 -7.27 -11.81 -9.33
C LEU A 75 -8.73 -12.24 -9.12
N ASN A 76 -8.97 -13.06 -8.10
CA ASN A 76 -10.30 -13.60 -7.83
C ASN A 76 -11.12 -12.66 -6.93
N ALA A 77 -12.42 -12.55 -7.18
CA ALA A 77 -13.33 -11.74 -6.38
C ALA A 77 -13.45 -12.20 -4.93
N GLN A 78 -13.34 -13.51 -4.67
CA GLN A 78 -13.37 -14.05 -3.32
C GLN A 78 -12.11 -13.65 -2.54
N GLU A 79 -10.92 -13.75 -3.14
CA GLU A 79 -9.67 -13.30 -2.51
C GLU A 79 -9.73 -11.80 -2.16
N TYR A 80 -10.28 -10.98 -3.07
CA TYR A 80 -10.48 -9.55 -2.83
C TYR A 80 -11.49 -9.29 -1.70
N ALA A 81 -12.60 -10.03 -1.69
CA ALA A 81 -13.64 -9.94 -0.67
C ALA A 81 -13.08 -10.26 0.73
N ASP A 82 -12.32 -11.35 0.83
CA ASP A 82 -11.72 -11.82 2.07
C ASP A 82 -10.67 -10.83 2.61
N GLU A 83 -9.80 -10.30 1.74
CA GLU A 83 -8.72 -9.39 2.15
C GLU A 83 -9.25 -8.01 2.59
N PHE A 84 -10.27 -7.48 1.91
CA PHE A 84 -10.76 -6.11 2.14
C PHE A 84 -12.11 -6.05 2.88
N GLY A 85 -12.63 -7.18 3.33
CA GLY A 85 -13.85 -7.25 4.15
C GLY A 85 -15.11 -6.75 3.44
N VAL A 86 -15.24 -7.03 2.15
CA VAL A 86 -16.44 -6.68 1.35
C VAL A 86 -17.17 -7.93 0.89
N THR A 87 -18.44 -7.81 0.51
CA THR A 87 -19.16 -8.95 -0.08
C THR A 87 -18.56 -9.35 -1.43
N THR A 88 -18.63 -10.62 -1.82
CA THR A 88 -18.13 -11.12 -3.11
C THR A 88 -18.76 -10.38 -4.32
N SER A 89 -20.04 -10.00 -4.21
CA SER A 89 -20.71 -9.20 -5.26
C SER A 89 -20.12 -7.80 -5.38
N THR A 90 -19.87 -7.13 -4.25
CA THR A 90 -19.20 -5.83 -4.22
C THR A 90 -17.76 -5.93 -4.72
N ALA A 91 -17.03 -6.97 -4.30
CA ALA A 91 -15.67 -7.24 -4.73
C ALA A 91 -15.58 -7.36 -6.25
N TYR A 92 -16.48 -8.13 -6.87
CA TYR A 92 -16.49 -8.31 -8.32
C TYR A 92 -16.73 -6.99 -9.06
N LYS A 93 -17.67 -6.16 -8.59
CA LYS A 93 -17.92 -4.82 -9.16
C LYS A 93 -16.70 -3.90 -9.01
N GLN A 94 -16.06 -3.90 -7.84
CA GLN A 94 -14.87 -3.09 -7.58
C GLN A 94 -13.67 -3.55 -8.40
N LEU A 95 -13.44 -4.86 -8.52
CA LEU A 95 -12.39 -5.45 -9.37
C LEU A 95 -12.59 -5.06 -10.82
N ARG A 96 -13.80 -5.20 -11.37
CA ARG A 96 -14.10 -4.83 -12.75
C ARG A 96 -13.80 -3.36 -13.02
N SER A 97 -14.38 -2.46 -12.22
CA SER A 97 -14.19 -1.02 -12.40
C SER A 97 -12.72 -0.61 -12.21
N ALA A 98 -12.04 -1.16 -11.21
CA ALA A 98 -10.62 -0.90 -11.00
C ALA A 98 -9.75 -1.41 -12.15
N CYS A 99 -10.08 -2.57 -12.73
CA CYS A 99 -9.40 -3.13 -13.88
C CYS A 99 -9.52 -2.22 -15.11
N GLU A 100 -10.74 -1.78 -15.42
CA GLU A 100 -11.02 -0.85 -16.53
C GLU A 100 -10.28 0.49 -16.35
N HIS A 101 -10.29 1.07 -15.15
CA HIS A 101 -9.60 2.34 -14.89
C HIS A 101 -8.06 2.18 -14.86
N LEU A 102 -7.55 1.06 -14.33
CA LEU A 102 -6.11 0.83 -14.17
C LEU A 102 -5.38 0.82 -15.52
N TYR A 103 -6.03 0.33 -16.58
CA TYR A 103 -5.51 0.39 -17.95
C TYR A 103 -5.20 1.83 -18.40
N GLU A 104 -6.01 2.79 -17.95
CA GLU A 104 -5.81 4.20 -18.26
C GLU A 104 -4.86 4.92 -17.31
N ARG A 105 -4.29 4.23 -16.32
CA ARG A 105 -3.32 4.83 -15.40
C ARG A 105 -1.91 4.74 -15.94
N SER A 106 -1.14 5.78 -15.64
CA SER A 106 0.28 5.83 -15.98
C SER A 106 1.06 6.43 -14.84
N ILE A 107 2.28 5.97 -14.67
CA ILE A 107 3.26 6.59 -13.79
C ILE A 107 4.26 7.42 -14.60
N GLY A 108 4.63 8.58 -14.08
CA GLY A 108 5.61 9.47 -14.68
C GLY A 108 6.84 9.67 -13.80
N PHE A 109 8.03 9.68 -14.41
CA PHE A 109 9.27 10.11 -13.79
C PHE A 109 9.89 11.24 -14.61
N VAL A 110 10.26 12.33 -13.94
CA VAL A 110 11.05 13.40 -14.54
C VAL A 110 12.52 13.03 -14.37
N VAL A 111 13.20 12.83 -15.49
CA VAL A 111 14.64 12.60 -15.53
C VAL A 111 15.30 13.92 -15.90
N PRO A 112 16.10 14.52 -15.00
CA PRO A 112 16.83 15.74 -15.31
C PRO A 112 17.70 15.55 -16.55
N GLY A 113 17.61 16.49 -17.50
CA GLY A 113 18.39 16.42 -18.73
C GLY A 113 19.90 16.47 -18.45
N LYS A 114 20.69 15.64 -19.13
CA LYS A 114 22.15 15.84 -19.20
C LYS A 114 22.44 16.98 -20.18
N VAL A 115 23.36 17.87 -19.81
CA VAL A 115 23.84 18.95 -20.70
C VAL A 115 24.44 18.33 -21.96
N LYS A 116 23.88 18.63 -23.14
CA LYS A 116 24.54 18.42 -24.43
C LYS A 116 25.03 19.78 -24.94
N GLY A 117 26.33 20.04 -24.87
CA GLY A 117 26.95 21.26 -25.40
C GLY A 117 26.51 22.55 -24.69
N SER A 118 26.34 23.64 -25.44
CA SER A 118 25.94 24.99 -24.96
C SER A 118 24.41 25.19 -24.83
N GLY A 119 23.60 24.13 -24.94
CA GLY A 119 22.14 24.20 -24.92
C GLY A 119 21.51 24.15 -23.52
N LYS A 120 20.29 24.69 -23.39
CA LYS A 120 19.45 24.60 -22.19
C LYS A 120 19.20 23.14 -21.79
N LYS A 121 19.21 22.87 -20.47
CA LYS A 121 18.76 21.59 -19.89
C LYS A 121 17.29 21.38 -20.26
N ALA A 122 17.01 20.35 -21.05
CA ALA A 122 15.64 19.89 -21.28
C ALA A 122 15.41 18.62 -20.46
N ASP A 123 14.50 18.70 -19.49
CA ASP A 123 14.12 17.54 -18.70
C ASP A 123 13.38 16.54 -19.59
N THR A 124 13.65 15.26 -19.38
CA THR A 124 12.95 14.17 -20.07
C THR A 124 11.87 13.63 -19.16
N VAL A 125 10.61 13.78 -19.55
CA VAL A 125 9.49 13.14 -18.86
C VAL A 125 9.29 11.75 -19.45
N ARG A 126 9.46 10.71 -18.63
CA ARG A 126 9.12 9.33 -19.01
C ARG A 126 7.78 8.96 -18.40
N ARG A 127 6.91 8.33 -19.18
CA ARG A 127 5.62 7.83 -18.72
C ARG A 127 5.45 6.39 -19.15
N TRP A 128 4.95 5.56 -18.24
CA TRP A 128 4.67 4.16 -18.47
C TRP A 128 3.27 3.83 -17.96
N ARG A 129 2.57 2.93 -18.64
CA ARG A 129 1.32 2.37 -18.12
C ARG A 129 1.63 1.47 -16.92
N TRP A 130 0.65 1.31 -16.03
CA TRP A 130 0.74 0.29 -14.97
C TRP A 130 0.58 -1.12 -15.54
N VAL A 131 -0.39 -1.27 -16.44
CA VAL A 131 -0.73 -2.53 -17.11
C VAL A 131 -0.78 -2.29 -18.62
N SER A 132 -0.28 -3.25 -19.41
CA SER A 132 -0.31 -3.23 -20.87
C SER A 132 -1.56 -3.90 -21.43
N ALA A 133 -2.21 -4.75 -20.65
CA ALA A 133 -3.47 -5.39 -21.00
C ALA A 133 -4.30 -5.68 -19.75
N VAL A 134 -5.62 -5.66 -19.95
CA VAL A 134 -6.62 -6.04 -18.95
C VAL A 134 -7.64 -6.95 -19.61
N GLU A 135 -8.08 -7.96 -18.90
CA GLU A 135 -9.06 -8.91 -19.37
C GLU A 135 -10.06 -9.18 -18.25
N TYR A 136 -11.34 -9.13 -18.61
CA TYR A 136 -12.45 -9.39 -17.72
C TYR A 136 -13.42 -10.32 -18.46
N SER A 137 -13.75 -11.42 -17.80
CA SER A 137 -14.74 -12.39 -18.29
C SER A 137 -15.96 -12.35 -17.38
N GLU A 138 -17.12 -12.06 -17.96
CA GLU A 138 -18.38 -11.98 -17.23
C GLU A 138 -18.78 -13.37 -16.72
N GLY A 139 -19.07 -13.47 -15.41
CA GLY A 139 -19.49 -14.73 -14.77
C GLY A 139 -18.36 -15.61 -14.24
N GLU A 140 -17.11 -15.35 -14.62
CA GLU A 140 -15.94 -16.15 -14.19
C GLU A 140 -15.44 -15.80 -12.77
N GLY A 141 -15.88 -14.67 -12.21
CA GLY A 141 -15.51 -14.27 -10.85
C GLY A 141 -14.05 -13.82 -10.67
N TYR A 142 -13.30 -13.59 -11.76
CA TYR A 142 -11.94 -13.07 -11.72
C TYR A 142 -11.69 -11.99 -12.78
N VAL A 143 -10.59 -11.25 -12.61
CA VAL A 143 -9.99 -10.37 -13.62
C VAL A 143 -8.55 -10.77 -13.89
N GLN A 144 -8.04 -10.46 -15.07
CA GLN A 144 -6.64 -10.66 -15.41
C GLN A 144 -5.98 -9.34 -15.83
N LEU A 145 -4.74 -9.16 -15.38
CA LEU A 145 -3.93 -7.99 -15.66
C LEU A 145 -2.60 -8.45 -16.22
N ASN A 146 -2.09 -7.76 -17.24
CA ASN A 146 -0.69 -7.86 -17.64
C ASN A 146 0.04 -6.59 -17.20
N PHE A 147 0.90 -6.68 -16.19
CA PHE A 147 1.72 -5.54 -15.78
C PHE A 147 2.73 -5.18 -16.87
N SER A 148 2.96 -3.89 -17.08
CA SER A 148 3.87 -3.43 -18.13
C SER A 148 5.33 -3.80 -17.81
N PRO A 149 6.13 -4.26 -18.80
CA PRO A 149 7.54 -4.61 -18.57
C PRO A 149 8.36 -3.42 -18.05
N GLU A 150 8.01 -2.19 -18.43
CA GLU A 150 8.73 -0.98 -18.03
C GLU A 150 8.63 -0.68 -16.53
N ILE A 151 7.59 -1.18 -15.85
CA ILE A 151 7.44 -1.01 -14.40
C ILE A 151 8.07 -2.16 -13.60
N ALA A 152 8.43 -3.27 -14.25
CA ALA A 152 9.07 -4.43 -13.60
C ALA A 152 10.28 -4.04 -12.72
N PRO A 153 11.21 -3.17 -13.16
CA PRO A 153 12.38 -2.77 -12.34
C PRO A 153 12.03 -2.07 -11.04
N HIS A 154 10.79 -1.55 -10.92
CA HIS A 154 10.30 -0.87 -9.74
C HIS A 154 9.47 -1.76 -8.81
N LEU A 155 9.13 -2.97 -9.23
CA LEU A 155 8.18 -3.85 -8.55
C LEU A 155 8.75 -5.24 -8.26
N LEU A 156 9.69 -5.72 -9.08
CA LEU A 156 10.18 -7.09 -9.05
C LEU A 156 11.69 -7.13 -8.79
N GLY A 157 12.16 -8.20 -8.11
CA GLY A 157 13.59 -8.46 -7.92
C GLY A 157 14.35 -7.38 -7.13
N LEU A 158 13.65 -6.61 -6.29
CA LEU A 158 14.21 -5.47 -5.57
C LEU A 158 15.16 -5.93 -4.46
N ARG A 159 16.40 -5.42 -4.46
CA ARG A 159 17.43 -5.75 -3.46
C ARG A 159 17.86 -4.58 -2.59
N HIS A 160 17.72 -3.35 -3.08
CA HIS A 160 18.15 -2.14 -2.40
C HIS A 160 17.16 -1.01 -2.65
N ARG A 161 17.07 -0.06 -1.71
CA ARG A 161 16.24 1.16 -1.82
C ARG A 161 14.80 0.86 -2.21
N PHE A 162 14.19 -0.09 -1.49
CA PHE A 162 12.81 -0.47 -1.67
C PHE A 162 12.07 -0.43 -0.35
N THR A 163 10.76 -0.34 -0.45
CA THR A 163 9.81 -0.39 0.63
C THR A 163 9.08 -1.71 0.54
N SER A 164 8.93 -2.39 1.68
CA SER A 164 8.17 -3.64 1.78
C SER A 164 7.31 -3.64 3.03
N TYR A 165 6.12 -4.22 2.94
CA TYR A 165 5.16 -4.38 4.02
C TYR A 165 4.26 -5.58 3.75
N LYS A 166 3.60 -6.12 4.78
CA LYS A 166 2.60 -7.18 4.59
C LYS A 166 1.29 -6.61 4.08
N LEU A 167 0.63 -7.29 3.13
CA LEU A 167 -0.62 -6.81 2.54
C LEU A 167 -1.65 -6.44 3.62
N LYS A 168 -1.80 -7.28 4.66
CA LYS A 168 -2.71 -7.05 5.79
C LYS A 168 -2.51 -5.73 6.53
N GLN A 169 -1.29 -5.15 6.49
CA GLN A 169 -1.02 -3.88 7.18
C GLN A 169 -1.65 -2.72 6.42
N ALA A 170 -1.53 -2.73 5.09
CA ALA A 170 -2.04 -1.65 4.25
C ALA A 170 -3.51 -1.85 3.83
N ALA A 171 -3.98 -3.10 3.75
CA ALA A 171 -5.37 -3.44 3.45
C ALA A 171 -6.38 -2.81 4.43
N ARG A 172 -5.94 -2.49 5.65
CA ARG A 172 -6.75 -1.86 6.71
C ARG A 172 -7.08 -0.39 6.46
N PHE A 173 -6.42 0.26 5.50
CA PHE A 173 -6.66 1.67 5.21
C PHE A 173 -7.92 1.89 4.38
N ASP A 174 -8.77 2.81 4.85
CA ASP A 174 -10.05 3.15 4.20
C ASP A 174 -9.90 4.24 3.12
N THR A 175 -8.72 4.87 3.04
CA THR A 175 -8.44 5.92 2.07
C THR A 175 -7.12 5.67 1.34
N VAL A 176 -7.07 6.07 0.07
CA VAL A 176 -5.84 6.02 -0.70
C VAL A 176 -4.76 6.94 -0.10
N TYR A 177 -5.14 8.06 0.52
CA TYR A 177 -4.20 8.98 1.16
C TYR A 177 -3.48 8.33 2.35
N ALA A 178 -4.20 7.63 3.23
CA ALA A 178 -3.56 6.89 4.32
C ALA A 178 -2.58 5.85 3.78
N TRP A 179 -3.00 5.06 2.78
CA TRP A 179 -2.13 4.07 2.15
C TRP A 179 -0.88 4.71 1.53
N ARG A 180 -1.04 5.79 0.77
CA ARG A 180 0.08 6.51 0.13
C ARG A 180 1.03 7.10 1.17
N LEU A 181 0.51 7.73 2.22
CA LEU A 181 1.34 8.26 3.30
C LEU A 181 2.14 7.14 3.98
N TYR A 182 1.52 5.99 4.23
CA TYR A 182 2.20 4.83 4.81
C TYR A 182 3.41 4.39 3.98
N GLU A 183 3.23 4.19 2.67
CA GLU A 183 4.31 3.81 1.75
C GLU A 183 5.40 4.87 1.65
N LEU A 184 4.98 6.15 1.59
CA LEU A 184 5.90 7.28 1.54
C LEU A 184 6.80 7.31 2.76
N LEU A 185 6.23 7.27 3.96
CA LEU A 185 6.99 7.27 5.20
C LEU A 185 7.88 6.03 5.29
N LYS A 186 7.36 4.83 5.00
CA LYS A 186 8.18 3.60 4.99
C LYS A 186 9.38 3.69 4.03
N SER A 187 9.25 4.41 2.91
CA SER A 187 10.36 4.64 1.98
C SER A 187 11.48 5.51 2.56
N TRP A 188 11.23 6.26 3.63
CA TRP A 188 12.18 7.09 4.38
C TRP A 188 12.53 6.47 5.76
N SER A 189 12.34 5.15 5.92
CA SER A 189 12.61 4.45 7.18
C SER A 189 14.07 4.51 7.63
N ASP A 190 14.99 4.78 6.72
CA ASP A 190 16.41 5.02 7.00
C ASP A 190 16.65 6.32 7.79
N THR A 191 15.85 7.35 7.55
CA THR A 191 15.95 8.65 8.25
C THR A 191 14.90 8.82 9.35
N GLY A 192 13.78 8.10 9.28
CA GLY A 192 12.62 8.28 10.16
C GLY A 192 11.94 9.65 10.00
N ARG A 193 12.24 10.37 8.91
CA ARG A 193 11.76 11.74 8.68
C ARG A 193 11.50 12.03 7.21
N TRP A 194 10.41 12.74 6.95
CA TRP A 194 10.10 13.30 5.63
C TRP A 194 9.59 14.75 5.79
N SER A 195 10.23 15.71 5.12
CA SER A 195 9.92 17.14 5.27
C SER A 195 9.66 17.82 3.91
N PRO A 196 8.51 17.56 3.25
CA PRO A 196 8.17 18.16 1.97
C PRO A 196 7.67 19.60 2.13
N THR A 197 7.81 20.41 1.10
CA THR A 197 6.99 21.62 0.95
C THR A 197 5.51 21.24 0.83
N VAL A 198 4.61 22.20 1.09
CA VAL A 198 3.16 21.96 0.91
C VAL A 198 2.83 21.61 -0.54
N GLU A 199 3.55 22.19 -1.51
CA GLU A 199 3.35 21.90 -2.93
C GLU A 199 3.78 20.49 -3.28
N GLU A 200 5.00 20.08 -2.89
CA GLU A 200 5.50 18.72 -3.11
C GLU A 200 4.59 17.67 -2.45
N PHE A 201 4.08 17.95 -1.24
CA PHE A 201 3.12 17.07 -0.59
C PHE A 201 1.84 16.92 -1.43
N ASN A 202 1.28 18.01 -1.93
CA ASN A 202 0.08 17.99 -2.75
C ASN A 202 0.28 17.25 -4.08
N GLU A 203 1.44 17.42 -4.72
CA GLU A 203 1.80 16.73 -5.95
C GLU A 203 1.96 15.22 -5.72
N ILE A 204 2.73 14.81 -4.70
CA ILE A 204 3.02 13.41 -4.40
C ILE A 204 1.78 12.66 -3.89
N MET A 205 0.97 13.32 -3.06
CA MET A 205 -0.27 12.77 -2.50
C MET A 205 -1.47 12.96 -3.43
N GLU A 206 -1.29 13.64 -4.56
CA GLU A 206 -2.30 13.82 -5.61
C GLU A 206 -3.61 14.42 -5.07
N THR A 207 -3.47 15.41 -4.19
CA THR A 207 -4.63 16.02 -3.53
C THR A 207 -5.45 16.83 -4.54
N PRO A 208 -6.78 16.77 -4.51
CA PRO A 208 -7.63 17.48 -5.46
C PRO A 208 -7.61 18.99 -5.18
N PRO A 209 -8.02 19.83 -6.14
CA PRO A 209 -8.08 21.29 -5.95
C PRO A 209 -8.84 21.73 -4.69
N SER A 210 -9.88 20.99 -4.29
CA SER A 210 -10.66 21.28 -3.08
C SER A 210 -9.88 21.09 -1.77
N PHE A 211 -8.78 20.35 -1.77
CA PHE A 211 -7.88 20.21 -0.61
C PHE A 211 -6.80 21.30 -0.65
N ARG A 212 -6.40 21.72 -1.85
CA ARG A 212 -5.38 22.75 -2.10
C ARG A 212 -5.91 24.17 -1.91
N ALA A 213 -7.24 24.34 -1.81
CA ALA A 213 -7.89 25.65 -1.63
C ALA A 213 -7.30 26.44 -0.46
N ASP A 214 -7.04 25.77 0.66
CA ASP A 214 -6.32 26.33 1.79
C ASP A 214 -5.67 25.22 2.64
N PHE A 215 -4.73 25.61 3.52
CA PHE A 215 -4.01 24.66 4.36
C PHE A 215 -4.91 23.92 5.37
N LYS A 216 -6.00 24.55 5.83
CA LYS A 216 -6.94 23.92 6.77
C LYS A 216 -7.68 22.76 6.07
N ALA A 217 -8.09 22.94 4.81
CA ALA A 217 -8.72 21.90 4.01
C ALA A 217 -7.77 20.71 3.80
N LEU A 218 -6.52 20.96 3.40
CA LEU A 218 -5.49 19.92 3.27
C LEU A 218 -5.27 19.16 4.59
N ARG A 219 -5.15 19.90 5.70
CA ARG A 219 -4.91 19.33 7.03
C ARG A 219 -6.03 18.40 7.47
N VAL A 220 -7.27 18.90 7.48
CA VAL A 220 -8.43 18.19 8.04
C VAL A 220 -8.90 17.04 7.15
N ARG A 221 -8.69 17.13 5.83
CA ARG A 221 -9.22 16.14 4.88
C ARG A 221 -8.19 15.10 4.43
N CYS A 222 -6.90 15.36 4.59
CA CYS A 222 -5.83 14.47 4.15
C CYS A 222 -4.86 14.15 5.28
N ILE A 223 -4.17 15.16 5.83
CA ILE A 223 -3.03 14.93 6.72
C ILE A 223 -3.48 14.27 8.04
N GLU A 224 -4.42 14.89 8.76
CA GLU A 224 -4.87 14.40 10.06
C GLU A 224 -5.52 13.02 9.97
N PRO A 225 -6.50 12.77 9.07
CA PRO A 225 -7.09 11.44 8.94
C PRO A 225 -6.07 10.36 8.54
N SER A 226 -5.10 10.71 7.68
CA SER A 226 -4.06 9.76 7.27
C SER A 226 -3.14 9.41 8.44
N VAL A 227 -2.68 10.41 9.19
CA VAL A 227 -1.80 10.19 10.35
C VAL A 227 -2.53 9.42 11.45
N GLU A 228 -3.79 9.72 11.71
CA GLU A 228 -4.63 8.97 12.67
C GLU A 228 -4.76 7.50 12.24
N ALA A 229 -5.09 7.25 10.97
CA ALA A 229 -5.19 5.89 10.43
C ALA A 229 -3.86 5.13 10.53
N LEU A 230 -2.71 5.80 10.28
CA LEU A 230 -1.40 5.19 10.40
C LEU A 230 -1.07 4.78 11.84
N ASN A 231 -1.30 5.69 12.79
CA ASN A 231 -1.08 5.40 14.21
C ASN A 231 -1.97 4.26 14.72
N ALA A 232 -3.21 4.17 14.23
CA ALA A 232 -4.14 3.13 14.64
C ALA A 232 -3.89 1.77 13.97
N LYS A 233 -3.43 1.74 12.71
CA LYS A 233 -3.50 0.53 11.87
C LYS A 233 -2.16 0.04 11.33
N ALA A 234 -1.12 0.87 11.30
CA ALA A 234 0.11 0.60 10.54
C ALA A 234 1.29 0.06 11.37
N GLY A 235 1.15 -0.01 12.70
CA GLY A 235 2.28 -0.33 13.58
C GLY A 235 3.41 0.72 13.51
N LEU A 236 3.06 1.97 13.25
CA LEU A 236 3.95 3.11 13.26
C LEU A 236 3.45 4.15 14.25
N VAL A 237 4.38 4.78 14.96
CA VAL A 237 4.12 6.05 15.65
C VAL A 237 4.48 7.17 14.69
N VAL A 238 3.52 8.00 14.32
CA VAL A 238 3.68 9.09 13.36
C VAL A 238 3.24 10.41 13.99
N SER A 239 4.12 11.39 13.94
CA SER A 239 3.84 12.77 14.32
C SER A 239 4.14 13.69 13.14
N TRP A 240 3.47 14.83 13.09
CA TRP A 240 3.72 15.84 12.07
C TRP A 240 3.56 17.25 12.63
N LYS A 241 4.25 18.22 12.02
CA LYS A 241 4.05 19.64 12.31
C LYS A 241 4.19 20.50 11.05
N PRO A 242 3.45 21.63 10.96
CA PRO A 242 3.64 22.60 9.91
C PRO A 242 4.91 23.43 10.18
N LEU A 243 5.70 23.66 9.13
CA LEU A 243 6.81 24.60 9.11
C LEU A 243 6.37 25.88 8.40
N ARG A 244 6.66 27.03 9.01
CA ARG A 244 6.20 28.34 8.53
C ARG A 244 7.36 29.14 7.96
N TYR A 245 7.09 29.86 6.86
CA TYR A 245 7.96 30.91 6.36
C TYR A 245 7.35 32.26 6.74
N GLY A 246 8.00 32.98 7.67
CA GLY A 246 7.44 34.17 8.30
C GLY A 246 6.25 33.86 9.22
N ALA A 247 5.46 34.89 9.56
CA ALA A 247 4.48 34.80 10.65
C ALA A 247 3.19 34.03 10.31
N ARG A 248 2.83 33.85 9.03
CA ARG A 248 1.47 33.40 8.66
C ARG A 248 1.42 32.19 7.72
N LYS A 249 2.30 32.08 6.74
CA LYS A 249 2.20 31.06 5.69
C LYS A 249 2.91 29.77 6.09
N VAL A 250 2.18 28.66 6.10
CA VAL A 250 2.78 27.33 6.17
C VAL A 250 3.43 27.04 4.82
N SER A 251 4.74 26.80 4.81
CA SER A 251 5.51 26.56 3.59
C SER A 251 5.86 25.08 3.41
N ALA A 252 6.02 24.36 4.52
CA ALA A 252 6.42 22.96 4.51
C ALA A 252 5.77 22.18 5.66
N LEU A 253 5.93 20.87 5.60
CA LEU A 253 5.53 19.91 6.61
C LEU A 253 6.77 19.20 7.11
N GLU A 254 6.75 18.74 8.35
CA GLU A 254 7.74 17.79 8.86
C GLU A 254 6.99 16.62 9.48
N PHE A 255 7.21 15.42 8.94
CA PHE A 255 6.75 14.15 9.48
C PHE A 255 7.93 13.44 10.15
N VAL A 256 7.72 12.97 11.37
CA VAL A 256 8.66 12.12 12.11
C VAL A 256 7.94 10.84 12.50
N PHE A 257 8.57 9.70 12.24
CA PHE A 257 7.94 8.41 12.45
C PHE A 257 8.94 7.32 12.83
N ALA A 258 8.45 6.33 13.58
CA ALA A 258 9.20 5.15 13.97
C ALA A 258 8.26 3.93 14.07
N PRO A 259 8.78 2.69 13.96
CA PRO A 259 8.02 1.50 14.36
C PRO A 259 7.56 1.62 15.81
N VAL A 260 6.36 1.14 16.11
CA VAL A 260 5.92 0.98 17.51
C VAL A 260 6.91 0.04 18.22
N ALA A 261 7.39 0.44 19.41
CA ALA A 261 8.29 -0.38 20.18
C ALA A 261 7.62 -1.71 20.55
N GLN A 262 8.37 -2.80 20.51
CA GLN A 262 7.82 -4.13 20.78
C GLN A 262 7.28 -4.26 22.22
N SER A 263 7.74 -3.42 23.16
CA SER A 263 7.21 -3.30 24.52
C SER A 263 5.80 -2.71 24.58
N ASP A 264 5.44 -1.84 23.64
CA ASP A 264 4.17 -1.11 23.64
C ASP A 264 3.05 -1.89 22.92
N LEU A 265 3.41 -3.00 22.25
CA LEU A 265 2.45 -3.94 21.65
C LEU A 265 1.78 -4.84 22.71
N PHE A 266 2.42 -4.98 23.87
CA PHE A 266 1.85 -5.61 25.06
C PHE A 266 1.54 -4.49 26.05
N GLY A 267 0.41 -3.80 25.85
CA GLY A 267 -0.19 -3.04 26.94
C GLY A 267 -0.37 -3.95 28.17
N PRO A 268 -0.47 -3.41 29.40
CA PRO A 268 -0.59 -4.27 30.58
C PRO A 268 -1.74 -5.24 30.33
N GLU A 269 -1.44 -6.54 30.33
CA GLU A 269 -2.47 -7.58 30.38
C GLU A 269 -3.41 -7.14 31.50
N ALA A 270 -4.67 -6.90 31.15
CA ALA A 270 -5.70 -6.72 32.16
C ALA A 270 -5.55 -7.94 33.09
N PRO A 271 -5.40 -7.75 34.41
CA PRO A 271 -5.19 -8.88 35.28
C PRO A 271 -6.36 -9.85 35.07
N GLU A 272 -6.03 -11.06 34.61
CA GLU A 272 -6.96 -12.18 34.60
C GLU A 272 -7.33 -12.44 36.06
N ASP A 273 -8.44 -11.84 36.49
CA ASP A 273 -9.05 -12.13 37.77
C ASP A 273 -9.70 -13.53 37.67
N LEU A 274 -8.85 -14.55 37.80
CA LEU A 274 -9.23 -15.93 38.04
C LEU A 274 -8.59 -16.36 39.36
N GLY A 275 -9.31 -16.14 40.45
CA GLY A 275 -8.78 -16.34 41.80
C GLY A 275 -9.83 -16.54 42.89
N VAL A 276 -10.72 -17.52 42.69
CA VAL A 276 -11.38 -18.30 43.75
C VAL A 276 -12.46 -17.58 44.58
N LEU A 277 -13.72 -17.99 44.34
CA LEU A 277 -14.79 -17.93 45.33
C LEU A 277 -14.36 -18.71 46.58
N VAL A 278 -13.94 -18.01 47.62
CA VAL A 278 -13.89 -18.56 48.97
C VAL A 278 -15.28 -18.30 49.58
N SER A 279 -16.08 -19.35 49.69
CA SER A 279 -17.34 -19.34 50.41
C SER A 279 -17.11 -18.96 51.88
N ALA A 280 -17.95 -18.08 52.41
CA ALA A 280 -17.83 -17.51 53.76
C ALA A 280 -18.20 -18.47 54.91
N GLU A 281 -17.93 -19.77 54.79
CA GLU A 281 -18.28 -20.79 55.80
C GLU A 281 -17.08 -21.50 56.46
N ASP A 282 -15.84 -21.27 56.00
CA ASP A 282 -14.65 -21.95 56.54
C ASP A 282 -13.81 -21.12 57.56
N LEU A 283 -14.35 -20.03 58.11
CA LEU A 283 -13.63 -19.12 59.03
C LEU A 283 -14.19 -18.99 60.45
N LEU A 284 -14.95 -19.98 60.94
CA LEU A 284 -15.25 -20.11 62.38
C LEU A 284 -14.78 -21.46 62.89
N GLY A 285 -13.53 -21.47 63.33
CA GLY A 285 -12.88 -22.60 63.97
C GLY A 285 -13.61 -23.06 65.24
N SER A 286 -13.68 -24.38 65.35
CA SER A 286 -13.76 -25.14 66.58
C SER A 286 -12.68 -24.67 67.57
N GLY A 287 -13.10 -24.00 68.64
CA GLY A 287 -12.27 -23.85 69.83
C GLY A 287 -12.25 -25.16 70.62
N GLU A 288 -11.10 -25.85 70.62
CA GLU A 288 -10.82 -26.90 71.58
C GLU A 288 -10.54 -26.31 72.97
N ALA A 289 -11.11 -26.97 73.96
CA ALA A 289 -10.88 -26.75 75.38
C ALA A 289 -9.56 -27.39 75.84
N SER A 290 -8.78 -26.67 76.65
CA SER A 290 -7.99 -27.29 77.72
C SER A 290 -7.57 -26.24 78.76
N ALA A 291 -7.74 -26.60 80.04
CA ALA A 291 -7.42 -25.92 81.30
C ALA A 291 -8.44 -24.89 81.81
#